data_AF-A0A2E6Y666-F1
#
_entry.id   AF-A0A2E6Y666-F1
#
_cell.length_a   1.000
_cell.length_b   1.000
_cell.length_c   1.000
_cell.angle_alpha   90.00
_cell.angle_beta   90.00
_cell.angle_gamma   90.00
#
_symmetry.space_group_name_H-M   'P 1'
#
loop_
_entity.id
_entity.type
_entity.pdbx_description
1 polymer ?
#
loop_
_entity_poly.entity_id
_entity_poly.type
_entity_poly.pdbx_seq_one_letter_code
_entity_poly.pdbx_strand_id
1 'polypeptide(L)'
;MATGPRLRLPQADGFVLPDHLEKDLTMSMPFYSLSRGAMLSTLLQWEANPDYSREAVTLLAGDGGERRVEVGTILANLVNAAGATAEASADAGNTGDGVLTMEASPVTSAVREGVYVVVCIDPAADGGTFDVQDPAGKSVGTATVGALFGKQVRFTISDGAADFVAGDRFEISVARASAASNAGKVVAWDPEASDGSQVIWGIALNEAVAPVGEDLVGGLVGLRRLALAKERGIAWPDGVSDRQKALAIEDLEALGVVVRTS
;
A
#
# COMPACT_ATOMS: atom_id res chain seq x y z
N MET A 1 1.03 95.69 -37.31
CA MET A 1 -0.14 95.39 -38.15
C MET A 1 -0.01 93.98 -38.67
N ALA A 2 -0.84 93.06 -38.19
CA ALA A 2 -1.56 92.02 -38.94
C ALA A 2 -1.93 90.89 -37.98
N THR A 3 -3.21 90.90 -37.60
CA THR A 3 -3.91 89.95 -36.77
C THR A 3 -4.27 88.73 -37.63
N GLY A 4 -3.97 87.51 -37.17
CA GLY A 4 -4.38 86.25 -37.81
C GLY A 4 -4.88 85.25 -36.75
N PRO A 5 -5.99 84.52 -36.98
CA PRO A 5 -6.79 83.91 -35.92
C PRO A 5 -6.24 82.57 -35.41
N ARG A 6 -6.30 82.37 -34.09
CA ARG A 6 -6.01 81.09 -33.43
C ARG A 6 -7.20 80.15 -33.59
N LEU A 7 -7.06 79.13 -34.44
CA LEU A 7 -7.99 78.00 -34.53
C LEU A 7 -7.88 77.14 -33.27
N ARG A 8 -8.92 77.19 -32.42
CA ARG A 8 -9.16 76.20 -31.36
C ARG A 8 -9.51 74.87 -32.03
N LEU A 9 -8.73 73.82 -31.78
CA LEU A 9 -9.13 72.45 -32.09
C LEU A 9 -10.28 72.05 -31.16
N PRO A 10 -11.40 71.51 -31.67
CA PRO A 10 -12.48 71.01 -30.84
C PRO A 10 -12.03 69.76 -30.07
N GLN A 11 -12.46 69.64 -28.80
CA GLN A 11 -12.37 68.38 -28.05
C GLN A 11 -13.11 67.30 -28.85
N ALA A 12 -12.40 66.25 -29.23
CA ALA A 12 -13.02 65.05 -29.76
C ALA A 12 -13.58 64.27 -28.57
N ASP A 13 -14.89 64.37 -28.41
CA ASP A 13 -15.69 63.49 -27.57
C ASP A 13 -15.44 62.03 -27.97
N GLY A 14 -15.36 61.16 -26.96
CA GLY A 14 -14.95 59.78 -27.08
C GLY A 14 -15.69 59.00 -28.17
N PHE A 15 -14.91 58.43 -29.09
CA PHE A 15 -15.38 57.34 -29.94
C PHE A 15 -15.49 56.08 -29.07
N VAL A 16 -16.68 55.85 -28.54
CA VAL A 16 -17.03 54.59 -27.86
C VAL A 16 -17.11 53.51 -28.93
N LEU A 17 -16.21 52.53 -28.86
CA LEU A 17 -16.25 51.35 -29.71
C LEU A 17 -17.56 50.58 -29.46
N PRO A 18 -18.25 50.11 -30.52
CA PRO A 18 -19.42 49.27 -30.35
C PRO A 18 -19.07 47.97 -29.60
N ASP A 19 -19.85 47.66 -28.56
CA ASP A 19 -19.71 46.60 -27.55
C ASP A 19 -19.79 45.14 -28.08
N HIS A 20 -19.62 44.94 -29.39
CA HIS A 20 -19.78 43.65 -30.06
C HIS A 20 -18.48 43.06 -30.64
N LEU A 21 -17.33 43.70 -30.42
CA LEU A 21 -16.03 43.22 -30.91
C LEU A 21 -14.96 42.98 -29.82
N GLU A 22 -15.30 43.10 -28.53
CA GLU A 22 -14.35 42.80 -27.43
C GLU A 22 -14.42 41.37 -26.88
N LYS A 23 -15.34 40.52 -27.38
CA LYS A 23 -15.58 39.19 -26.80
C LYS A 23 -14.79 38.03 -27.40
N ASP A 24 -14.04 38.23 -28.49
CA ASP A 24 -13.39 37.13 -29.22
C ASP A 24 -11.84 37.10 -29.13
N LEU A 25 -11.24 37.86 -28.19
CA LEU A 25 -9.78 37.84 -27.95
C LEU A 25 -9.34 36.97 -26.74
N THR A 26 -10.27 36.21 -26.16
CA THR A 26 -10.00 35.17 -25.15
C THR A 26 -10.25 33.76 -25.68
N MET A 27 -10.01 33.55 -26.98
CA MET A 27 -9.95 32.19 -27.53
C MET A 27 -8.67 31.53 -26.99
N SER A 28 -8.80 30.96 -25.79
CA SER A 28 -7.82 30.06 -25.18
C SER A 28 -7.47 29.02 -26.21
N MET A 29 -6.33 29.19 -26.88
CA MET A 29 -5.83 28.17 -27.78
C MET A 29 -5.66 26.91 -26.93
N PRO A 30 -6.32 25.79 -27.24
CA PRO A 30 -6.04 24.55 -26.57
C PRO A 30 -4.60 24.19 -26.91
N PHE A 31 -3.64 24.56 -26.05
CA PHE A 31 -2.35 23.92 -26.13
C PHE A 31 -2.61 22.49 -25.71
N TYR A 32 -2.56 21.60 -26.69
CA TYR A 32 -2.46 20.18 -26.42
C TYR A 32 -1.11 19.97 -25.71
N SER A 33 -1.14 19.97 -24.37
CA SER A 33 -0.02 19.46 -23.60
C SER A 33 0.03 17.96 -23.82
N LEU A 34 0.87 17.52 -24.76
CA LEU A 34 1.23 16.13 -24.89
C LEU A 34 2.16 15.80 -23.73
N SER A 35 1.56 15.44 -22.58
CA SER A 35 2.29 14.79 -21.51
C SER A 35 2.69 13.40 -22.03
N ARG A 36 3.94 13.27 -22.47
CA ARG A 36 4.51 11.98 -22.85
C ARG A 36 5.08 11.34 -21.58
N GLY A 37 4.65 10.12 -21.27
CA GLY A 37 5.18 9.33 -20.17
C GLY A 37 6.71 9.23 -20.22
N ALA A 38 7.35 9.07 -19.06
CA ALA A 38 8.80 9.00 -18.96
C ALA A 38 9.33 7.89 -19.87
N MET A 39 10.16 8.26 -20.85
CA MET A 39 10.84 7.30 -21.71
C MET A 39 12.12 6.84 -21.00
N LEU A 40 12.63 5.66 -21.36
CA LEU A 40 13.93 5.18 -20.88
C LEU A 40 15.04 6.23 -21.02
N SER A 41 15.04 7.02 -22.10
CA SER A 41 16.02 8.09 -22.33
C SER A 41 15.89 9.29 -21.39
N THR A 42 14.72 9.49 -20.78
CA THR A 42 14.46 10.53 -19.77
C THR A 42 15.01 10.13 -18.41
N LEU A 43 15.08 8.82 -18.12
CA LEU A 43 15.59 8.26 -16.87
C LEU A 43 17.07 7.86 -16.97
N LEU A 44 17.41 6.97 -17.90
CA LEU A 44 18.74 6.37 -17.98
C LEU A 44 19.71 7.31 -18.72
N GLN A 45 20.76 7.75 -18.03
CA GLN A 45 21.86 8.51 -18.63
C GLN A 45 22.95 7.57 -19.14
N TRP A 46 23.32 6.57 -18.34
CA TRP A 46 24.37 5.61 -18.65
C TRP A 46 24.23 4.36 -17.78
N GLU A 47 24.65 3.21 -18.30
CA GLU A 47 24.82 1.97 -17.53
C GLU A 47 26.09 1.26 -18.00
N ALA A 48 26.71 0.48 -17.10
CA ALA A 48 27.93 -0.24 -17.44
C ALA A 48 27.68 -1.36 -18.44
N ASN A 49 26.69 -2.21 -18.18
CA ASN A 49 26.25 -3.28 -19.07
C ASN A 49 24.79 -3.65 -18.72
N PRO A 50 23.86 -3.67 -19.69
CA PRO A 50 22.48 -4.08 -19.46
C PRO A 50 22.32 -5.41 -18.71
N ASP A 51 23.15 -6.41 -19.00
CA ASP A 51 23.05 -7.76 -18.39
C ASP A 51 23.45 -7.78 -16.91
N TYR A 52 24.17 -6.75 -16.45
CA TYR A 52 24.68 -6.65 -15.08
C TYR A 52 23.96 -5.57 -14.26
N SER A 53 23.58 -4.48 -14.94
CA SER A 53 22.93 -3.32 -14.33
C SER A 53 21.43 -3.50 -14.16
N ARG A 54 20.80 -4.35 -14.99
CA ARG A 54 19.36 -4.60 -14.99
C ARG A 54 19.05 -5.98 -14.43
N GLU A 55 17.88 -6.09 -13.81
CA GLU A 55 17.43 -7.34 -13.22
C GLU A 55 15.92 -7.48 -13.41
N ALA A 56 15.49 -8.65 -13.89
CA ALA A 56 14.09 -9.00 -14.03
C ALA A 56 13.55 -9.45 -12.68
N VAL A 57 12.40 -8.92 -12.30
CA VAL A 57 11.79 -9.12 -10.99
C VAL A 57 10.32 -9.50 -11.11
N THR A 58 9.77 -10.04 -10.03
CA THR A 58 8.35 -10.36 -9.93
C THR A 58 7.61 -9.18 -9.32
N LEU A 59 6.66 -8.61 -10.06
CA LEU A 59 5.76 -7.57 -9.54
C LEU A 59 4.57 -8.23 -8.84
N LEU A 60 4.29 -7.82 -7.61
CA LEU A 60 3.18 -8.35 -6.83
C LEU A 60 1.82 -8.10 -7.52
N ALA A 61 0.95 -9.11 -7.50
CA ALA A 61 -0.43 -9.06 -7.94
C ALA A 61 -1.21 -7.83 -7.43
N GLY A 62 -2.07 -7.28 -8.28
CA GLY A 62 -3.00 -6.23 -7.88
C GLY A 62 -3.97 -6.66 -6.77
N ASP A 63 -4.31 -5.74 -5.87
CA ASP A 63 -5.29 -5.94 -4.79
C ASP A 63 -6.46 -4.96 -4.99
N GLY A 64 -7.68 -5.48 -5.18
CA GLY A 64 -8.86 -4.69 -5.53
C GLY A 64 -8.82 -4.01 -6.91
N GLY A 65 -7.69 -4.02 -7.61
CA GLY A 65 -7.47 -3.45 -8.94
C GLY A 65 -6.07 -3.80 -9.48
N GLU A 66 -5.84 -3.62 -10.79
CA GLU A 66 -4.54 -3.90 -11.41
C GLU A 66 -3.43 -3.04 -10.80
N ARG A 67 -2.27 -3.64 -10.51
CA ARG A 67 -1.10 -2.90 -10.06
C ARG A 67 -0.27 -2.47 -11.26
N ARG A 68 -0.19 -1.16 -11.49
CA ARG A 68 0.56 -0.55 -12.59
C ARG A 68 1.85 0.08 -12.06
N VAL A 69 2.93 -0.11 -12.79
CA VAL A 69 4.25 0.50 -12.54
C VAL A 69 4.70 1.15 -13.83
N GLU A 70 5.12 2.41 -13.73
CA GLU A 70 5.60 3.20 -14.86
C GLU A 70 7.14 3.21 -14.90
N VAL A 71 7.70 3.61 -16.03
CA VAL A 71 9.15 3.85 -16.14
C VAL A 71 9.56 4.94 -15.16
N GLY A 72 10.62 4.70 -14.39
CA GLY A 72 11.13 5.67 -13.41
C GLY A 72 10.52 5.54 -12.01
N THR A 73 9.52 4.67 -11.80
CA THR A 73 9.03 4.35 -10.46
C THR A 73 10.13 3.71 -9.63
N ILE A 74 10.35 4.23 -8.42
CA ILE A 74 11.25 3.59 -7.45
C ILE A 74 10.57 2.31 -6.97
N LEU A 75 11.30 1.19 -7.05
CA LEU A 75 10.86 -0.13 -6.65
C LEU A 75 11.40 -0.45 -5.27
N ALA A 76 10.58 -1.11 -4.46
CA ALA A 76 10.95 -1.63 -3.16
C ALA A 76 10.69 -3.13 -3.09
N ASN A 77 11.54 -3.83 -2.33
CA ASN A 77 11.41 -5.27 -2.15
C ASN A 77 10.58 -5.55 -0.90
N LEU A 78 9.50 -6.31 -1.06
CA LEU A 78 8.68 -6.67 0.07
C LEU A 78 9.42 -7.65 0.97
N VAL A 79 9.34 -7.41 2.28
CA VAL A 79 9.74 -8.40 3.28
C VAL A 79 8.49 -9.12 3.71
N ASN A 80 8.55 -10.45 3.85
CA ASN A 80 7.41 -11.19 4.35
C ASN A 80 6.96 -10.65 5.72
N ALA A 81 5.79 -10.01 5.77
CA ALA A 81 4.96 -9.93 6.95
C ALA A 81 3.81 -10.94 6.78
N ALA A 82 4.10 -12.23 6.97
CA ALA A 82 3.04 -13.24 7.03
C ALA A 82 2.24 -13.01 8.33
N GLY A 83 1.14 -12.26 8.23
CA GLY A 83 0.15 -12.18 9.29
C GLY A 83 -0.66 -13.48 9.34
N ALA A 84 -0.80 -14.08 10.52
CA ALA A 84 -1.83 -15.08 10.76
C ALA A 84 -3.12 -14.35 11.15
N THR A 85 -4.21 -14.66 10.46
CA THR A 85 -5.54 -14.19 10.81
C THR A 85 -6.24 -15.25 11.64
N ALA A 86 -7.15 -14.82 12.50
CA ALA A 86 -7.94 -15.73 13.31
C ALA A 86 -9.36 -15.18 13.43
N GLU A 87 -10.31 -16.02 13.05
CA GLU A 87 -11.74 -15.72 13.09
C GLU A 87 -12.42 -16.71 14.02
N ALA A 88 -13.26 -16.20 14.92
CA ALA A 88 -14.00 -17.03 15.86
C ALA A 88 -15.47 -17.15 15.44
N SER A 89 -16.01 -18.34 15.61
CA SER A 89 -17.43 -18.65 15.40
C SER A 89 -17.96 -19.45 16.58
N ALA A 90 -19.17 -19.13 17.02
CA ALA A 90 -19.90 -19.94 17.98
C ALA A 90 -20.60 -21.10 17.26
N ASP A 91 -20.73 -22.25 17.91
CA ASP A 91 -21.58 -23.32 17.40
C ASP A 91 -23.06 -22.94 17.58
N ALA A 92 -23.88 -23.20 16.56
CA ALA A 92 -25.32 -22.89 16.58
C ALA A 92 -26.10 -23.73 17.61
N GLY A 93 -25.51 -24.83 18.09
CA GLY A 93 -26.08 -25.70 19.12
C GLY A 93 -25.72 -25.31 20.56
N ASN A 94 -24.97 -24.22 20.78
CA ASN A 94 -24.65 -23.76 22.13
C ASN A 94 -25.91 -23.31 22.89
N THR A 95 -25.94 -23.60 24.19
CA THR A 95 -27.02 -23.14 25.07
C THR A 95 -26.76 -21.71 25.54
N GLY A 96 -25.51 -21.36 25.85
CA GLY A 96 -25.11 -20.00 26.20
C GLY A 96 -25.03 -19.08 24.98
N ASP A 97 -25.32 -17.80 25.18
CA ASP A 97 -25.31 -16.76 24.13
C ASP A 97 -24.09 -15.82 24.23
N GLY A 98 -23.07 -16.24 24.97
CA GLY A 98 -21.84 -15.49 25.13
C GLY A 98 -21.03 -15.33 23.85
N VAL A 99 -20.18 -14.31 23.84
CA VAL A 99 -19.44 -13.86 22.65
C VAL A 99 -17.93 -13.98 22.89
N LEU A 100 -17.24 -14.65 21.97
CA LEU A 100 -15.78 -14.68 21.92
C LEU A 100 -15.28 -13.53 21.04
N THR A 101 -14.57 -12.58 21.64
CA THR A 101 -13.96 -11.45 20.94
C THR A 101 -12.46 -11.68 20.80
N MET A 102 -11.97 -11.61 19.57
CA MET A 102 -10.53 -11.71 19.27
C MET A 102 -9.83 -10.39 19.59
N GLU A 103 -8.59 -10.46 20.09
CA GLU A 103 -7.77 -9.28 20.34
C GLU A 103 -7.27 -8.63 19.04
N ALA A 104 -6.91 -7.35 19.07
CA ALA A 104 -6.35 -6.62 17.92
C ALA A 104 -5.09 -7.28 17.33
N SER A 105 -4.36 -8.05 18.15
CA SER A 105 -3.34 -8.97 17.68
C SER A 105 -3.77 -10.39 18.09
N PRO A 106 -4.50 -11.11 17.25
CA PRO A 106 -5.27 -12.28 17.68
C PRO A 106 -4.43 -13.55 17.87
N VAL A 107 -3.17 -13.53 17.47
CA VAL A 107 -2.27 -14.70 17.45
C VAL A 107 -0.87 -14.32 17.94
N THR A 108 -0.10 -15.33 18.36
CA THR A 108 1.32 -15.18 18.73
C THR A 108 2.23 -15.96 17.78
N SER A 109 3.55 -15.80 17.90
CA SER A 109 4.53 -16.52 17.07
C SER A 109 4.44 -18.05 17.23
N ALA A 110 3.90 -18.54 18.34
CA ALA A 110 3.71 -19.96 18.63
C ALA A 110 2.40 -20.54 18.06
N VAL A 111 1.59 -19.74 17.34
CA VAL A 111 0.32 -20.20 16.79
C VAL A 111 0.51 -21.25 15.70
N ARG A 112 -0.33 -22.29 15.71
CA ARG A 112 -0.41 -23.32 14.67
C ARG A 112 -1.54 -22.96 13.72
N GLU A 113 -1.40 -23.29 12.45
CA GLU A 113 -2.49 -23.15 11.49
C GLU A 113 -3.53 -24.26 11.69
N GLY A 114 -4.80 -23.92 11.50
CA GLY A 114 -5.92 -24.84 11.62
C GLY A 114 -7.00 -24.33 12.58
N VAL A 115 -7.96 -25.19 12.88
CA VAL A 115 -9.10 -24.86 13.74
C VAL A 115 -8.74 -25.18 15.20
N TYR A 116 -8.76 -24.17 16.06
CA TYR A 116 -8.73 -24.34 17.50
C TYR A 116 -10.15 -24.51 18.01
N VAL A 117 -10.34 -25.45 18.93
CA VAL A 117 -11.65 -25.70 19.54
C VAL A 117 -11.59 -25.28 21.00
N VAL A 118 -12.52 -24.42 21.39
CA VAL A 118 -12.64 -23.91 22.76
C VAL A 118 -13.91 -24.48 23.36
N VAL A 119 -13.82 -25.40 24.33
CA VAL A 119 -14.98 -26.15 24.87
C VAL A 119 -15.18 -25.83 26.35
N CYS A 120 -16.41 -25.53 26.77
CA CYS A 120 -16.76 -25.34 28.17
C CYS A 120 -16.66 -26.67 28.93
N ILE A 121 -15.78 -26.74 29.94
CA ILE A 121 -15.54 -27.92 30.78
C ILE A 121 -16.15 -27.80 32.18
N ASP A 122 -16.23 -26.57 32.70
CA ASP A 122 -16.76 -26.29 34.03
C ASP A 122 -17.67 -25.06 33.92
N PRO A 123 -18.99 -25.27 33.71
CA PRO A 123 -19.95 -24.17 33.62
C PRO A 123 -20.14 -23.53 34.98
N ALA A 124 -20.19 -22.19 35.00
CA ALA A 124 -20.49 -21.41 36.19
C ALA A 124 -21.51 -20.33 35.82
N ALA A 125 -22.33 -19.89 36.79
CA ALA A 125 -23.22 -18.75 36.56
C ALA A 125 -22.40 -17.49 36.29
N ASP A 126 -22.81 -16.71 35.28
CA ASP A 126 -22.11 -15.51 34.80
C ASP A 126 -20.62 -15.78 34.45
N GLY A 127 -20.29 -17.00 34.02
CA GLY A 127 -18.91 -17.38 33.77
C GLY A 127 -18.69 -18.81 33.27
N GLY A 128 -17.49 -19.33 33.53
CA GLY A 128 -17.12 -20.69 33.17
C GLY A 128 -15.65 -20.85 32.82
N THR A 129 -15.21 -22.11 32.84
CA THR A 129 -13.87 -22.50 32.39
C THR A 129 -13.96 -23.26 31.08
N PHE A 130 -13.18 -22.81 30.10
CA PHE A 130 -13.09 -23.39 28.77
C PHE A 130 -11.72 -24.03 28.57
N ASP A 131 -11.67 -25.22 27.98
CA ASP A 131 -10.44 -25.84 27.50
C ASP A 131 -10.18 -25.43 26.04
N VAL A 132 -8.99 -24.89 25.76
CA VAL A 132 -8.57 -24.48 24.42
C VAL A 132 -7.68 -25.56 23.82
N GLN A 133 -8.17 -26.22 22.77
CA GLN A 133 -7.46 -27.29 22.08
C GLN A 133 -6.87 -26.78 20.78
N ASP A 134 -5.64 -27.20 20.50
CA ASP A 134 -4.97 -26.91 19.24
C ASP A 134 -5.55 -27.74 18.09
N PRO A 135 -5.21 -27.42 16.82
CA PRO A 135 -5.68 -28.18 15.66
C PRO A 135 -5.21 -29.65 15.62
N ALA A 136 -4.29 -30.05 16.51
CA ALA A 136 -3.87 -31.45 16.68
C ALA A 136 -4.59 -32.16 17.85
N GLY A 137 -5.59 -31.51 18.45
CA GLY A 137 -6.38 -32.04 19.57
C GLY A 137 -5.68 -31.96 20.93
N LYS A 138 -4.59 -31.18 21.06
CA LYS A 138 -3.86 -31.01 22.32
C LYS A 138 -4.33 -29.76 23.06
N SER A 139 -4.69 -29.89 24.33
CA SER A 139 -4.99 -28.73 25.19
C SER A 139 -3.77 -27.78 25.29
N VAL A 140 -3.99 -26.53 24.89
CA VAL A 140 -3.06 -25.39 24.97
C VAL A 140 -3.17 -24.72 26.34
N GLY A 141 -4.33 -24.82 26.96
CA GLY A 141 -4.63 -24.33 28.31
C GLY A 141 -6.10 -23.99 28.50
N THR A 142 -6.42 -23.55 29.70
CA THR A 142 -7.77 -23.16 30.09
C THR A 142 -7.97 -21.65 29.96
N ALA A 143 -9.06 -21.24 29.33
CA ALA A 143 -9.57 -19.86 29.32
C ALA A 143 -10.69 -19.72 30.36
N THR A 144 -10.82 -18.55 30.95
CA THR A 144 -11.89 -18.23 31.91
C THR A 144 -12.70 -17.08 31.34
N VAL A 145 -14.03 -17.17 31.45
CA VAL A 145 -14.93 -16.08 31.01
C VAL A 145 -14.58 -14.78 31.74
N GLY A 146 -14.56 -13.67 30.99
CA GLY A 146 -14.17 -12.34 31.49
C GLY A 146 -12.64 -12.14 31.64
N ALA A 147 -11.82 -13.16 31.38
CA ALA A 147 -10.36 -13.05 31.44
C ALA A 147 -9.70 -13.22 30.06
N LEU A 148 -8.64 -12.46 29.80
CA LEU A 148 -7.87 -12.57 28.57
C LEU A 148 -7.12 -13.92 28.54
N PHE A 149 -7.39 -14.71 27.51
CA PHE A 149 -6.56 -15.86 27.19
C PHE A 149 -5.41 -15.41 26.28
N GLY A 150 -4.16 -15.58 26.72
CA GLY A 150 -2.98 -14.93 26.13
C GLY A 150 -1.89 -15.85 25.57
N LYS A 151 -2.23 -17.03 25.02
CA LYS A 151 -1.23 -18.05 24.61
C LYS A 151 -0.99 -18.10 23.10
N GLN A 152 -1.33 -19.20 22.44
CA GLN A 152 -1.15 -19.35 20.98
C GLN A 152 -2.12 -18.42 20.22
N VAL A 153 -3.35 -18.35 20.69
CA VAL A 153 -4.39 -17.40 20.27
C VAL A 153 -4.69 -16.44 21.42
N ARG A 154 -5.18 -15.24 21.07
CA ARG A 154 -5.50 -14.16 22.01
C ARG A 154 -6.94 -13.71 21.84
N PHE A 155 -7.75 -13.93 22.87
CA PHE A 155 -9.18 -13.63 22.87
C PHE A 155 -9.73 -13.49 24.29
N THR A 156 -10.92 -12.90 24.38
CA THR A 156 -11.72 -12.78 25.60
C THR A 156 -13.12 -13.32 25.36
N ILE A 157 -13.68 -14.07 26.31
CA ILE A 157 -15.05 -14.59 26.25
C ILE A 157 -15.93 -13.76 27.20
N SER A 158 -17.09 -13.32 26.72
CA SER A 158 -18.14 -12.70 27.52
C SER A 158 -19.31 -13.66 27.68
N ASP A 159 -19.94 -13.70 28.86
CA ASP A 159 -20.96 -14.69 29.21
C ASP A 159 -22.29 -14.57 28.45
N GLY A 160 -22.70 -13.35 28.09
CA GLY A 160 -24.00 -13.12 27.49
C GLY A 160 -25.10 -13.00 28.56
N ALA A 161 -26.34 -13.35 28.21
CA ALA A 161 -27.50 -13.39 29.11
C ALA A 161 -27.95 -14.81 29.48
N ALA A 162 -27.61 -15.81 28.66
CA ALA A 162 -27.83 -17.22 28.93
C ALA A 162 -26.48 -17.86 29.29
N ASP A 163 -26.41 -18.47 30.48
CA ASP A 163 -25.19 -19.11 30.98
C ASP A 163 -24.74 -20.26 30.06
N PHE A 164 -23.42 -20.40 29.93
CA PHE A 164 -22.83 -21.54 29.23
C PHE A 164 -23.07 -22.87 29.96
N VAL A 165 -23.24 -23.95 29.20
CA VAL A 165 -23.29 -25.32 29.73
C VAL A 165 -22.09 -26.14 29.29
N ALA A 166 -21.82 -27.23 30.02
CA ALA A 166 -20.74 -28.16 29.66
C ALA A 166 -20.96 -28.71 28.24
N GLY A 167 -19.97 -28.54 27.37
CA GLY A 167 -20.04 -28.95 25.96
C GLY A 167 -20.33 -27.82 24.97
N ASP A 168 -20.71 -26.62 25.43
CA ASP A 168 -20.76 -25.43 24.56
C ASP A 168 -19.36 -25.16 23.99
N ARG A 169 -19.27 -24.79 22.71
CA ARG A 169 -17.99 -24.64 22.03
C ARG A 169 -17.91 -23.44 21.08
N PHE A 170 -16.69 -22.91 20.96
CA PHE A 170 -16.30 -21.95 19.93
C PHE A 170 -15.21 -22.58 19.05
N GLU A 171 -15.28 -22.27 17.76
CA GLU A 171 -14.26 -22.65 16.79
C GLU A 171 -13.51 -21.40 16.36
N ILE A 172 -12.19 -21.41 16.54
CA ILE A 172 -11.31 -20.33 16.07
C ILE A 172 -10.54 -20.87 14.87
N SER A 173 -10.94 -20.42 13.68
CA SER A 173 -10.23 -20.74 12.45
C SER A 173 -9.00 -19.84 12.34
N VAL A 174 -7.82 -20.41 12.61
CA VAL A 174 -6.55 -19.73 12.38
C VAL A 174 -6.07 -20.09 10.99
N ALA A 175 -6.26 -19.16 10.06
CA ALA A 175 -5.61 -19.22 8.78
C ALA A 175 -4.27 -18.50 8.92
N ARG A 176 -3.18 -19.18 8.58
CA ARG A 176 -2.04 -18.43 8.08
C ARG A 176 -2.47 -18.00 6.69
N ALA A 177 -2.37 -16.71 6.38
CA ALA A 177 -2.30 -16.35 4.99
C ALA A 177 -1.13 -17.17 4.44
N SER A 178 -1.40 -18.13 3.55
CA SER A 178 -0.39 -18.65 2.66
C SER A 178 0.04 -17.46 1.82
N ALA A 179 0.92 -16.62 2.36
CA ALA A 179 1.67 -15.70 1.55
C ALA A 179 2.42 -16.62 0.59
N ALA A 180 1.99 -16.68 -0.68
CA ALA A 180 2.96 -16.73 -1.76
C ALA A 180 3.99 -15.68 -1.36
N SER A 181 5.13 -16.09 -0.79
CA SER A 181 5.96 -15.20 0.00
C SER A 181 6.17 -13.93 -0.81
N ASN A 182 5.65 -12.80 -0.34
CA ASN A 182 5.92 -11.53 -1.01
C ASN A 182 7.42 -11.21 -0.94
N ALA A 183 8.17 -11.91 -0.07
CA ALA A 183 9.62 -11.98 -0.07
C ALA A 183 10.18 -12.18 -1.49
N GLY A 184 10.93 -11.19 -1.95
CA GLY A 184 11.55 -11.19 -3.27
C GLY A 184 10.65 -10.67 -4.40
N LYS A 185 9.38 -10.35 -4.11
CA LYS A 185 8.51 -9.59 -5.00
C LYS A 185 8.70 -8.10 -4.75
N VAL A 186 8.48 -7.31 -5.79
CA VAL A 186 8.62 -5.85 -5.72
C VAL A 186 7.27 -5.15 -5.87
N VAL A 187 7.19 -3.96 -5.29
CA VAL A 187 6.11 -2.98 -5.47
C VAL A 187 6.71 -1.58 -5.63
N ALA A 188 5.87 -0.58 -5.91
CA ALA A 188 6.29 0.81 -5.83
C ALA A 188 6.72 1.13 -4.39
N TRP A 189 7.79 1.92 -4.26
CA TRP A 189 8.33 2.35 -2.99
C TRP A 189 7.34 3.25 -2.24
N ASP A 190 7.12 2.93 -0.97
CA ASP A 190 6.31 3.70 -0.03
C ASP A 190 7.14 3.96 1.25
N PRO A 191 7.64 5.19 1.47
CA PRO A 191 8.46 5.52 2.62
C PRO A 191 7.74 5.40 3.98
N GLU A 192 6.40 5.43 4.00
CA GLU A 192 5.61 5.36 5.24
C GLU A 192 5.21 3.93 5.60
N ALA A 193 5.48 2.97 4.72
CA ALA A 193 5.12 1.58 4.93
C ALA A 193 6.06 0.86 5.92
N SER A 194 5.62 -0.32 6.38
CA SER A 194 6.38 -1.19 7.29
C SER A 194 6.48 -2.63 6.81
N ASP A 195 6.00 -2.92 5.60
CA ASP A 195 5.95 -4.25 4.97
C ASP A 195 7.18 -4.55 4.08
N GLY A 196 8.17 -3.67 4.10
CA GLY A 196 9.35 -3.72 3.23
C GLY A 196 9.30 -2.78 2.06
N SER A 197 8.11 -2.25 1.70
CA SER A 197 8.01 -1.28 0.60
C SER A 197 8.67 0.06 0.91
N GLN A 198 9.09 0.31 2.15
CA GLN A 198 9.96 1.43 2.52
C GLN A 198 11.43 1.25 2.13
N VAL A 199 11.86 0.03 1.82
CA VAL A 199 13.25 -0.31 1.49
C VAL A 199 13.44 -0.33 -0.03
N ILE A 200 14.18 0.65 -0.53
CA ILE A 200 14.46 0.77 -1.96
C ILE A 200 15.27 -0.42 -2.47
N TRP A 201 14.85 -0.98 -3.59
CA TRP A 201 15.53 -2.04 -4.32
C TRP A 201 16.14 -1.54 -5.63
N GLY A 202 15.49 -0.62 -6.34
CA GLY A 202 15.95 -0.09 -7.63
C GLY A 202 14.94 0.82 -8.31
N ILE A 203 15.06 1.03 -9.63
CA ILE A 203 14.16 1.89 -10.41
C ILE A 203 13.59 1.10 -11.61
N ALA A 204 12.29 1.17 -11.86
CA ALA A 204 11.64 0.52 -13.00
C ALA A 204 12.14 1.08 -14.35
N LEU A 205 12.47 0.19 -15.29
CA LEU A 205 12.95 0.52 -16.64
C LEU A 205 11.88 0.35 -17.72
N ASN A 206 10.82 -0.38 -17.44
CA ASN A 206 9.68 -0.58 -18.34
C ASN A 206 8.36 -0.43 -17.57
N GLU A 207 7.31 -0.11 -18.31
CA GLU A 207 5.94 -0.21 -17.81
C GLU A 207 5.61 -1.68 -17.56
N ALA A 208 4.94 -1.96 -16.45
CA ALA A 208 4.49 -3.28 -16.08
C ALA A 208 3.11 -3.20 -15.40
N VAL A 209 2.24 -4.16 -15.73
CA VAL A 209 0.90 -4.25 -15.16
C VAL A 209 0.70 -5.66 -14.62
N ALA A 210 0.55 -5.79 -13.30
CA ALA A 210 0.18 -7.05 -12.67
C ALA A 210 -1.35 -7.12 -12.56
N PRO A 211 -1.99 -8.20 -13.07
CA PRO A 211 -3.42 -8.40 -12.94
C PRO A 211 -3.83 -8.57 -11.47
N VAL A 212 -5.14 -8.49 -11.22
CA VAL A 212 -5.69 -8.74 -9.88
C VAL A 212 -5.49 -10.21 -9.50
N GLY A 213 -4.90 -10.45 -8.34
CA GLY A 213 -4.72 -11.80 -7.79
C GLY A 213 -3.66 -12.69 -8.45
N GLU A 214 -2.96 -12.23 -9.49
CA GLU A 214 -1.86 -12.97 -10.13
C GLU A 214 -0.60 -12.10 -10.27
N ASP A 215 0.54 -12.64 -9.84
CA ASP A 215 1.84 -11.96 -9.88
C ASP A 215 2.36 -11.88 -11.32
N LEU A 216 2.99 -10.77 -11.67
CA LEU A 216 3.67 -10.63 -12.95
C LEU A 216 5.13 -11.07 -12.81
N VAL A 217 5.42 -12.31 -13.19
CA VAL A 217 6.76 -12.91 -13.10
C VAL A 217 7.62 -12.50 -14.31
N GLY A 218 8.73 -11.81 -14.06
CA GLY A 218 9.73 -11.46 -15.08
C GLY A 218 9.29 -10.42 -16.11
N GLY A 219 8.07 -9.89 -16.00
CA GLY A 219 7.56 -8.82 -16.87
C GLY A 219 8.03 -7.42 -16.46
N LEU A 220 8.61 -7.27 -15.28
CA LEU A 220 9.20 -6.01 -14.80
C LEU A 220 10.72 -6.13 -14.77
N VAL A 221 11.39 -5.15 -15.37
CA VAL A 221 12.84 -5.00 -15.36
C VAL A 221 13.18 -3.73 -14.59
N GLY A 222 14.06 -3.85 -13.60
CA GLY A 222 14.55 -2.71 -12.84
C GLY A 222 16.05 -2.49 -13.00
N LEU A 223 16.44 -1.23 -12.86
CA LEU A 223 17.82 -0.77 -12.75
C LEU A 223 18.29 -0.97 -11.31
N ARG A 224 19.27 -1.85 -11.12
CA ARG A 224 19.69 -2.29 -9.79
C ARG A 224 21.05 -1.75 -9.37
N ARG A 225 22.00 -1.58 -10.30
CA ARG A 225 23.41 -1.30 -9.96
C ARG A 225 24.21 -0.74 -11.14
N LEU A 226 25.32 -0.08 -10.82
CA LEU A 226 26.33 0.46 -11.76
C LEU A 226 25.72 1.27 -12.90
N ALA A 227 24.91 2.26 -12.57
CA ALA A 227 24.24 3.09 -13.55
C ALA A 227 24.12 4.54 -13.08
N LEU A 228 23.91 5.44 -14.05
CA LEU A 228 23.61 6.84 -13.87
C LEU A 228 22.16 7.10 -14.29
N ALA A 229 21.35 7.52 -13.34
CA ALA A 229 19.96 7.93 -13.55
C ALA A 229 19.83 9.45 -13.49
N LYS A 230 18.87 9.98 -14.24
CA LYS A 230 18.48 11.40 -14.23
C LYS A 230 17.36 11.60 -13.24
N GLU A 231 17.51 12.58 -12.36
CA GLU A 231 16.51 12.91 -11.35
C GLU A 231 15.14 13.24 -11.98
N ARG A 232 15.12 13.96 -13.10
CA ARG A 232 13.89 14.32 -13.82
C ARG A 232 13.09 13.12 -14.35
N GLY A 233 13.73 11.96 -14.50
CA GLY A 233 13.10 10.75 -14.98
C GLY A 233 12.54 9.87 -13.87
N ILE A 234 12.77 10.24 -12.60
CA ILE A 234 12.25 9.52 -11.44
C ILE A 234 10.79 9.91 -11.23
N ALA A 235 9.92 8.91 -11.15
CA ALA A 235 8.52 9.07 -10.80
C ALA A 235 8.38 8.94 -9.28
N TRP A 236 8.28 10.10 -8.61
CA TRP A 236 8.12 10.17 -7.16
C TRP A 236 6.69 9.84 -6.73
N PRO A 237 6.49 9.09 -5.63
CA PRO A 237 5.17 8.91 -5.03
C PRO A 237 4.54 10.24 -4.62
N ASP A 238 3.21 10.31 -4.69
CA ASP A 238 2.47 11.48 -4.22
C ASP A 238 2.70 11.71 -2.72
N GLY A 239 2.85 12.98 -2.33
CA GLY A 239 3.00 13.36 -0.92
C GLY A 239 4.40 13.15 -0.33
N VAL A 240 5.37 12.65 -1.10
CA VAL A 240 6.74 12.47 -0.60
C VAL A 240 7.45 13.81 -0.35
N SER A 241 8.01 13.98 0.84
CA SER A 241 8.72 15.19 1.26
C SER A 241 10.12 15.29 0.61
N ASP A 242 10.66 16.51 0.52
CA ASP A 242 12.02 16.72 -0.01
C ASP A 242 13.10 15.99 0.80
N ARG A 243 12.88 15.82 2.10
CA ARG A 243 13.76 15.01 2.95
C ARG A 243 13.72 13.53 2.57
N GLN A 244 12.53 12.98 2.32
CA GLN A 244 12.39 11.58 1.88
C GLN A 244 13.00 11.36 0.49
N LYS A 245 12.86 12.34 -0.43
CA LYS A 245 13.54 12.29 -1.73
C LYS A 245 15.05 12.25 -1.59
N ALA A 246 15.61 13.09 -0.71
CA ALA A 246 17.05 13.11 -0.46
C ALA A 246 17.56 11.76 0.10
N LEU A 247 16.86 11.18 1.08
CA LEU A 247 17.19 9.86 1.62
C LEU A 247 17.08 8.76 0.56
N ALA A 248 16.04 8.81 -0.28
CA ALA A 248 15.88 7.85 -1.37
C ALA A 248 17.02 7.91 -2.40
N ILE A 249 17.53 9.11 -2.70
CA ILE A 249 18.71 9.28 -3.56
C ILE A 249 19.95 8.70 -2.89
N GLU A 250 20.17 8.93 -1.59
CA GLU A 250 21.28 8.33 -0.85
C GLU A 250 21.22 6.79 -0.86
N ASP A 251 20.03 6.22 -0.66
CA ASP A 251 19.81 4.77 -0.72
C ASP A 251 20.09 4.21 -2.13
N LEU A 252 19.65 4.89 -3.19
CA LEU A 252 19.96 4.51 -4.58
C LEU A 252 21.46 4.57 -4.86
N GLU A 253 22.16 5.59 -4.35
CA GLU A 253 23.61 5.70 -4.48
C GLU A 253 24.35 4.56 -3.75
N ALA A 254 23.87 4.17 -2.56
CA ALA A 254 24.40 3.02 -1.83
C ALA A 254 24.20 1.68 -2.57
N LEU A 255 23.14 1.58 -3.37
CA LEU A 255 22.89 0.43 -4.26
C LEU A 255 23.75 0.47 -5.55
N GLY A 256 24.47 1.57 -5.79
CA GLY A 256 25.31 1.78 -6.96
C GLY A 256 24.59 2.41 -8.15
N VAL A 257 23.41 2.99 -7.93
CA VAL A 257 22.66 3.78 -8.93
C VAL A 257 22.81 5.26 -8.58
N VAL A 258 23.65 5.96 -9.32
CA VAL A 258 23.96 7.36 -9.04
C VAL A 258 22.96 8.27 -9.74
N VAL A 259 22.26 9.10 -8.98
CA VAL A 259 21.27 10.04 -9.50
C VAL A 259 21.94 11.40 -9.75
N ARG A 260 21.67 12.00 -10.92
CA ARG A 260 22.20 13.32 -11.31
C ARG A 260 21.08 14.26 -11.75
N THR A 261 21.23 15.53 -11.42
CA THR A 261 20.29 16.62 -11.74
C THR A 261 20.41 17.14 -13.19
N SER A 262 21.09 16.41 -14.08
CA SER A 262 21.24 16.77 -15.51
C SER A 262 19.99 16.51 -16.34
#